data_AF-A0A534T5V2-F1
#
_entry.id   AF-A0A534T5V2-F1
#
_cell.length_a   1.000
_cell.length_b   1.000
_cell.length_c   1.000
_cell.angle_alpha   90.00
_cell.angle_beta   90.00
_cell.angle_gamma   90.00
#
_symmetry.space_group_name_H-M   'P 1'
#
loop_
_entity.id
_entity.type
_entity.pdbx_description
1 polymer ?
#
loop_
_entity_poly.entity_id
_entity_poly.type
_entity_poly.pdbx_seq_one_letter_code
_entity_poly.pdbx_strand_id
1 'polypeptide(L)'
;MPDPAGTVCADDGNACTRDVCDSSAACLHLPGNEGTVCRPAAGDCDAAESCSGSSASCPPDGLKPAGVECRAAAGPCDEAELCTGQSAECPADGLKPSTVACRPAAGPCDVTELCTGQSAECPEDVLKRAGTECRPAAGVCDMGELCTGDSADCPEDELASATVECRPVAGPCDVAEFCTGQDAACPADAKRTDVCRPAAGPCDAAERCDGMTDVCPLDALRPSGDECRPAAGPCDVAETCTGTSTTCPADRLKPATAVCRPAAGACDVAELCTGQDAACPADALKSSRVECRPAAGPCDVAEACSGTSAACPADAFRPSSVECRPSAGECDLAESCTGHDAACPADAKSTAVCRPAAGPCDLAERCNGAADTCPADGFKPATAECGPAGDPCLEGGMCPGTGVACPAAEPKEGIAALLCAFDRSLEQPACRGEAVPANVAGLFVRARGLAERTAGAEARARKRALQQATVLLRRADKAVARAAKRKRQPISADCAAALHGMLGDALARVGAAKS
;
A
#
# COMPACT_ATOMS: atom_id res chain seq x y z
N MET A 1 -115.97 116.48 28.13
CA MET A 1 -114.71 116.83 27.42
C MET A 1 -114.42 115.66 26.49
N PRO A 2 -114.26 115.85 25.18
CA PRO A 2 -113.82 114.76 24.30
C PRO A 2 -112.37 114.34 24.65
N ASP A 3 -112.09 113.03 24.67
CA ASP A 3 -110.78 112.47 25.01
C ASP A 3 -109.70 112.84 23.96
N PRO A 4 -108.43 113.03 24.37
CA PRO A 4 -107.37 113.50 23.49
C PRO A 4 -106.96 112.44 22.44
N ALA A 5 -106.58 112.92 21.25
CA ALA A 5 -106.11 112.08 20.16
C ALA A 5 -104.94 111.16 20.58
N GLY A 6 -104.99 109.88 20.19
CA GLY A 6 -103.98 108.87 20.50
C GLY A 6 -104.25 108.04 21.77
N THR A 7 -105.37 108.27 22.47
CA THR A 7 -105.81 107.43 23.60
C THR A 7 -106.48 106.14 23.10
N VAL A 8 -106.25 105.02 23.81
CA VAL A 8 -106.82 103.71 23.43
C VAL A 8 -108.34 103.78 23.56
N CYS A 9 -109.04 103.38 22.51
CA CYS A 9 -110.50 103.37 22.48
C CYS A 9 -111.04 101.93 22.48
N ALA A 10 -112.36 101.77 22.27
CA ALA A 10 -112.98 100.46 22.26
C ALA A 10 -112.37 99.59 21.16
N ASP A 11 -111.78 98.46 21.57
CA ASP A 11 -111.16 97.46 20.72
C ASP A 11 -112.19 96.88 19.73
N ASP A 12 -111.86 96.84 18.45
CA ASP A 12 -112.73 96.26 17.41
C ASP A 12 -112.66 94.73 17.34
N GLY A 13 -111.83 94.11 18.18
CA GLY A 13 -111.62 92.67 18.25
C GLY A 13 -110.71 92.14 17.16
N ASN A 14 -110.08 93.01 16.38
CA ASN A 14 -109.15 92.62 15.32
C ASN A 14 -107.70 92.70 15.82
N ALA A 15 -107.02 91.55 15.85
CA ALA A 15 -105.65 91.47 16.37
C ALA A 15 -104.64 92.35 15.61
N CYS A 16 -104.92 92.73 14.36
CA CYS A 16 -104.02 93.54 13.51
C CYS A 16 -104.30 95.05 13.52
N THR A 17 -105.24 95.52 14.34
CA THR A 17 -105.52 96.94 14.51
C THR A 17 -105.02 97.44 15.85
N ARG A 18 -104.69 98.73 15.88
CA ARG A 18 -104.45 99.47 17.11
C ARG A 18 -105.49 100.58 17.20
N ASP A 19 -106.35 100.46 18.20
CA ASP A 19 -107.54 101.29 18.31
C ASP A 19 -107.26 102.53 19.12
N VAL A 20 -107.21 103.67 18.44
CA VAL A 20 -106.87 104.97 19.04
C VAL A 20 -107.85 106.06 18.61
N CYS A 21 -108.26 106.92 19.54
CA CYS A 21 -109.12 108.06 19.26
C CYS A 21 -108.43 109.09 18.35
N ASP A 22 -109.16 109.67 17.38
CA ASP A 22 -108.73 110.85 16.65
C ASP A 22 -109.06 112.16 17.40
N SER A 23 -108.67 113.30 16.82
CA SER A 23 -108.91 114.63 17.41
C SER A 23 -110.38 115.05 17.43
N SER A 24 -111.28 114.27 16.82
CA SER A 24 -112.73 114.44 16.86
C SER A 24 -113.43 113.49 17.84
N ALA A 25 -112.66 112.71 18.62
CA ALA A 25 -113.13 111.67 19.52
C ALA A 25 -113.84 110.49 18.83
N ALA A 26 -113.54 110.26 17.54
CA ALA A 26 -113.90 109.03 16.84
C ALA A 26 -112.79 107.98 17.02
N CYS A 27 -113.16 106.73 17.29
CA CYS A 27 -112.20 105.63 17.41
C CYS A 27 -111.69 105.21 16.02
N LEU A 28 -110.38 105.32 15.80
CA LEU A 28 -109.72 104.88 14.57
C LEU A 28 -109.08 103.50 14.81
N HIS A 29 -109.41 102.56 13.93
CA HIS A 29 -108.86 101.22 13.89
C HIS A 29 -107.73 101.16 12.85
N LEU A 30 -106.52 101.58 13.25
CA LEU A 30 -105.38 101.70 12.34
C LEU A 30 -104.57 100.40 12.30
N PRO A 31 -103.93 100.04 11.16
CA PRO A 31 -102.98 98.93 11.11
C PRO A 31 -101.92 98.98 12.21
N GLY A 32 -101.64 97.86 12.89
CA GLY A 32 -100.69 97.79 14.00
C GLY A 32 -100.29 96.36 14.40
N ASN A 33 -99.63 96.22 15.56
CA ASN A 33 -99.31 94.93 16.21
C ASN A 33 -98.47 93.94 15.36
N GLU A 34 -97.42 94.42 14.68
CA GLU A 34 -96.50 93.57 13.90
C GLU A 34 -95.99 92.35 14.68
N GLY A 35 -96.00 91.18 14.04
CA GLY A 35 -95.54 89.93 14.66
C GLY A 35 -96.55 89.26 15.60
N THR A 36 -97.71 89.89 15.84
CA THR A 36 -98.80 89.28 16.62
C THR A 36 -99.54 88.28 15.74
N VAL A 37 -99.71 87.04 16.23
CA VAL A 37 -100.44 86.00 15.52
C VAL A 37 -101.92 86.40 15.41
N CYS A 38 -102.35 86.72 14.20
CA CYS A 38 -103.74 87.05 13.90
C CYS A 38 -104.55 85.84 13.44
N ARG A 39 -103.86 84.79 12.99
CA ARG A 39 -104.43 83.48 12.73
C ARG A 39 -103.45 82.40 13.19
N PRO A 40 -103.82 81.57 14.19
CA PRO A 40 -102.97 80.46 14.61
C PRO A 40 -102.97 79.37 13.54
N ALA A 41 -101.87 78.62 13.46
CA ALA A 41 -101.75 77.49 12.55
C ALA A 41 -102.91 76.48 12.75
N ALA A 42 -103.64 76.17 11.69
CA ALA A 42 -104.79 75.28 11.65
C ALA A 42 -104.43 73.84 11.21
N GLY A 43 -103.21 73.38 11.51
CA GLY A 43 -102.69 72.05 11.19
C GLY A 43 -101.17 72.02 11.19
N ASP A 44 -100.58 70.82 11.12
CA ASP A 44 -99.12 70.66 11.20
C ASP A 44 -98.37 71.25 9.98
N CYS A 45 -99.07 71.43 8.84
CA CYS A 45 -98.54 72.04 7.63
C CYS A 45 -99.03 73.46 7.38
N ASP A 46 -99.71 74.07 8.36
CA ASP A 46 -100.14 75.45 8.30
C ASP A 46 -99.10 76.38 8.95
N ALA A 47 -98.88 77.56 8.36
CA ALA A 47 -98.04 78.57 8.99
C ALA A 47 -98.94 79.54 9.77
N ALA A 48 -98.61 79.85 11.01
CA ALA A 48 -99.37 80.87 11.73
C ALA A 48 -99.11 82.25 11.11
N GLU A 49 -100.17 82.96 10.72
CA GLU A 49 -100.07 84.30 10.16
C GLU A 49 -99.93 85.33 11.27
N SER A 50 -98.93 86.17 11.11
CA SER A 50 -98.69 87.30 11.98
C SER A 50 -99.01 88.61 11.28
N CYS A 51 -99.57 89.56 12.00
CA CYS A 51 -99.85 90.89 11.47
C CYS A 51 -98.59 91.52 10.89
N SER A 52 -98.70 92.13 9.71
CA SER A 52 -97.57 92.79 9.05
C SER A 52 -97.21 94.16 9.65
N GLY A 53 -98.03 94.67 10.58
CA GLY A 53 -97.92 96.03 11.12
C GLY A 53 -98.35 97.15 10.15
N SER A 54 -98.53 96.83 8.87
CA SER A 54 -98.86 97.78 7.79
C SER A 54 -100.28 97.61 7.22
N SER A 55 -100.95 96.50 7.53
CA SER A 55 -102.34 96.20 7.15
C SER A 55 -103.18 95.93 8.40
N ALA A 56 -104.40 96.47 8.41
CA ALA A 56 -105.40 96.18 9.45
C ALA A 56 -106.04 94.80 9.25
N SER A 57 -105.83 94.15 8.10
CA SER A 57 -106.29 92.79 7.83
C SER A 57 -105.15 91.80 8.02
N CYS A 58 -105.45 90.66 8.65
CA CYS A 58 -104.53 89.53 8.75
C CYS A 58 -104.10 89.06 7.34
N PRO A 59 -102.81 88.73 7.11
CA PRO A 59 -102.36 88.16 5.84
C PRO A 59 -103.19 86.95 5.40
N PRO A 60 -103.21 86.63 4.09
CA PRO A 60 -103.88 85.42 3.62
C PRO A 60 -103.23 84.18 4.23
N ASP A 61 -104.05 83.14 4.42
CA ASP A 61 -103.67 81.80 4.89
C ASP A 61 -102.46 81.27 4.12
N GLY A 62 -101.37 80.99 4.83
CA GLY A 62 -100.08 80.58 4.30
C GLY A 62 -99.74 79.17 4.75
N LEU A 63 -99.52 78.28 3.79
CA LEU A 63 -99.06 76.93 4.09
C LEU A 63 -97.53 76.90 4.28
N LYS A 64 -97.05 75.97 5.11
CA LYS A 64 -95.60 75.68 5.20
C LYS A 64 -95.08 75.24 3.81
N PRO A 65 -93.83 75.60 3.44
CA PRO A 65 -93.24 75.20 2.16
C PRO A 65 -93.20 73.68 1.96
N ALA A 66 -93.21 73.26 0.69
CA ALA A 66 -93.04 71.85 0.35
C ALA A 66 -91.69 71.32 0.86
N GLY A 67 -91.68 70.13 1.46
CA GLY A 67 -90.46 69.52 2.00
C GLY A 67 -90.19 69.80 3.49
N VAL A 68 -91.02 70.59 4.17
CA VAL A 68 -90.94 70.76 5.63
C VAL A 68 -91.53 69.53 6.31
N GLU A 69 -90.78 68.88 7.19
CA GLU A 69 -91.25 67.73 7.96
C GLU A 69 -92.42 68.14 8.88
N CYS A 70 -93.55 67.46 8.73
CA CYS A 70 -94.72 67.61 9.59
C CYS A 70 -94.91 66.42 10.53
N ARG A 71 -94.39 65.25 10.17
CA ARG A 71 -94.28 64.08 11.05
C ARG A 71 -92.92 63.41 10.85
N ALA A 72 -92.21 63.19 11.96
CA ALA A 72 -90.96 62.43 11.94
C ALA A 72 -91.25 60.92 11.83
N ALA A 73 -90.37 60.19 11.16
CA ALA A 73 -90.44 58.74 11.12
C ALA A 73 -90.36 58.12 12.53
N ALA A 74 -91.35 57.32 12.90
CA ALA A 74 -91.47 56.64 14.20
C ALA A 74 -90.55 55.41 14.34
N GLY A 75 -89.98 54.91 13.24
CA GLY A 75 -89.08 53.76 13.23
C GLY A 75 -88.37 53.57 11.88
N PRO A 76 -87.51 52.54 11.74
CA PRO A 76 -86.72 52.32 10.52
C PRO A 76 -87.58 52.00 9.27
N CYS A 77 -88.81 51.51 9.48
CA CYS A 77 -89.79 51.22 8.43
C CYS A 77 -90.82 52.32 8.19
N ASP A 78 -90.65 53.46 8.83
CA ASP A 78 -91.52 54.61 8.67
C ASP A 78 -90.90 55.64 7.73
N GLU A 79 -91.72 56.29 6.91
CA GLU A 79 -91.31 57.44 6.10
C GLU A 79 -91.68 58.73 6.85
N ALA A 80 -90.78 59.72 6.86
CA ALA A 80 -91.11 61.02 7.41
C ALA A 80 -92.00 61.79 6.41
N GLU A 81 -93.14 62.31 6.85
CA GLU A 81 -94.03 63.08 6.00
C GLU A 81 -93.59 64.52 5.94
N LEU A 82 -93.56 64.99 4.70
CA LEU A 82 -93.22 66.35 4.37
C LEU A 82 -94.48 67.05 3.89
N CYS A 83 -94.66 68.30 4.32
CA CYS A 83 -95.70 69.17 3.80
C CYS A 83 -95.60 69.23 2.27
N THR A 84 -96.75 69.21 1.61
CA THR A 84 -96.83 69.29 0.14
C THR A 84 -96.75 70.73 -0.38
N GLY A 85 -96.86 71.71 0.52
CA GLY A 85 -97.06 73.11 0.19
C GLY A 85 -98.45 73.43 -0.39
N GLN A 86 -99.38 72.47 -0.38
CA GLN A 86 -100.72 72.59 -0.98
C GLN A 86 -101.86 72.28 0.01
N SER A 87 -101.58 71.71 1.18
CA SER A 87 -102.54 71.46 2.26
C SER A 87 -101.98 71.92 3.62
N ALA A 88 -102.87 72.35 4.51
CA ALA A 88 -102.59 72.66 5.92
C ALA A 88 -102.47 71.40 6.80
N GLU A 89 -103.02 70.28 6.33
CA GLU A 89 -102.90 68.97 6.97
C GLU A 89 -101.63 68.26 6.50
N CYS A 90 -100.95 67.59 7.43
CA CYS A 90 -99.85 66.68 7.10
C CYS A 90 -100.40 65.52 6.25
N PRO A 91 -99.66 65.05 5.21
CA PRO A 91 -100.04 63.85 4.49
C PRO A 91 -100.29 62.65 5.42
N ALA A 92 -101.07 61.69 4.94
CA ALA A 92 -101.28 60.45 5.67
C ALA A 92 -99.94 59.71 5.91
N ASP A 93 -99.84 59.07 7.06
CA ASP A 93 -98.71 58.24 7.49
C ASP A 93 -98.34 57.21 6.40
N GLY A 94 -97.13 57.34 5.88
CA GLY A 94 -96.51 56.52 4.84
C GLY A 94 -95.50 55.55 5.43
N LEU A 95 -95.73 54.27 5.23
CA LEU A 95 -94.79 53.23 5.61
C LEU A 95 -93.92 52.80 4.44
N LYS A 96 -92.65 52.49 4.71
CA LYS A 96 -91.73 51.95 3.70
C LYS A 96 -92.24 50.63 3.14
N PRO A 97 -92.08 50.38 1.82
CA PRO A 97 -92.57 49.17 1.18
C PRO A 97 -91.82 47.93 1.67
N SER A 98 -92.44 46.76 1.47
CA SER A 98 -91.91 45.48 1.98
C SER A 98 -90.64 44.94 1.32
N THR A 99 -90.03 45.75 0.45
CA THR A 99 -88.74 45.50 -0.18
C THR A 99 -87.59 46.25 0.49
N VAL A 100 -87.89 47.15 1.44
CA VAL A 100 -86.86 47.92 2.15
C VAL A 100 -86.33 47.11 3.32
N ALA A 101 -85.01 46.88 3.34
CA ALA A 101 -84.34 46.31 4.49
C ALA A 101 -84.33 47.30 5.64
N CYS A 102 -84.89 46.89 6.78
CA CYS A 102 -84.87 47.67 8.02
C CYS A 102 -83.80 47.20 9.00
N ARG A 103 -83.40 45.94 8.89
CA ARG A 103 -82.25 45.36 9.57
C ARG A 103 -81.44 44.55 8.56
N PRO A 104 -80.18 44.91 8.29
CA PRO A 104 -79.31 44.09 7.46
C PRO A 104 -78.92 42.83 8.24
N ALA A 105 -78.77 41.70 7.54
CA ALA A 105 -78.21 40.49 8.13
C ALA A 105 -76.85 40.77 8.82
N ALA A 106 -76.74 40.44 10.09
CA ALA A 106 -75.55 40.63 10.91
C ALA A 106 -74.43 39.61 10.59
N GLY A 107 -74.78 38.49 9.96
CA GLY A 107 -73.84 37.44 9.56
C GLY A 107 -74.42 36.45 8.55
N PRO A 108 -73.65 35.44 8.13
CA PRO A 108 -74.08 34.46 7.13
C PRO A 108 -75.21 33.54 7.62
N CYS A 109 -75.43 33.43 8.94
CA CYS A 109 -76.54 32.69 9.54
C CYS A 109 -77.75 33.56 9.88
N ASP A 110 -77.75 34.81 9.45
CA ASP A 110 -78.83 35.75 9.69
C ASP A 110 -79.65 36.00 8.42
N VAL A 111 -80.92 36.37 8.60
CA VAL A 111 -81.81 36.79 7.51
C VAL A 111 -81.88 38.30 7.53
N THR A 112 -81.94 38.93 6.35
CA THR A 112 -82.21 40.37 6.29
C THR A 112 -83.70 40.60 6.53
N GLU A 113 -84.07 41.33 7.58
CA GLU A 113 -85.45 41.74 7.80
C GLU A 113 -85.84 42.91 6.89
N LEU A 114 -86.93 42.68 6.17
CA LEU A 114 -87.57 43.69 5.36
C LEU A 114 -88.76 44.27 6.13
N CYS A 115 -89.07 45.52 5.85
CA CYS A 115 -90.32 46.12 6.30
C CYS A 115 -91.51 45.27 5.84
N THR A 116 -92.63 45.34 6.56
CA THR A 116 -93.85 44.63 6.16
C THR A 116 -94.75 45.47 5.26
N GLY A 117 -94.49 46.77 5.17
CA GLY A 117 -95.41 47.77 4.62
C GLY A 117 -96.64 48.01 5.50
N GLN A 118 -96.67 47.48 6.72
CA GLN A 118 -97.81 47.55 7.64
C GLN A 118 -97.42 48.04 9.06
N SER A 119 -96.13 48.13 9.38
CA SER A 119 -95.62 48.65 10.66
C SER A 119 -94.46 49.63 10.43
N ALA A 120 -94.36 50.64 11.30
CA ALA A 120 -93.22 51.54 11.41
C ALA A 120 -91.99 50.87 12.05
N GLU A 121 -92.20 49.79 12.80
CA GLU A 121 -91.17 48.99 13.43
C GLU A 121 -90.66 47.89 12.48
N CYS A 122 -89.37 47.56 12.60
CA CYS A 122 -88.79 46.42 11.91
C CYS A 122 -89.27 45.11 12.58
N PRO A 123 -89.53 44.03 11.83
CA PRO A 123 -89.80 42.72 12.42
C PRO A 123 -88.70 42.25 13.39
N GLU A 124 -89.07 41.28 14.23
CA GLU A 124 -88.11 40.58 15.10
C GLU A 124 -87.00 39.91 14.28
N ASP A 125 -85.84 39.75 14.91
CA ASP A 125 -84.66 39.10 14.31
C ASP A 125 -84.97 37.65 13.96
N VAL A 126 -84.70 37.24 12.72
CA VAL A 126 -84.91 35.85 12.28
C VAL A 126 -83.60 35.24 11.82
N LEU A 127 -83.06 34.33 12.63
CA LEU A 127 -81.91 33.52 12.23
C LEU A 127 -82.30 32.44 11.22
N LYS A 128 -81.35 32.07 10.35
CA LYS A 128 -81.49 30.91 9.47
C LYS A 128 -81.64 29.64 10.29
N ARG A 129 -82.36 28.67 9.74
CA ARG A 129 -82.63 27.39 10.42
C ARG A 129 -81.34 26.62 10.70
N ALA A 130 -81.30 25.93 11.84
CA ALA A 130 -80.26 24.96 12.16
C ALA A 130 -80.06 23.96 11.01
N GLY A 131 -78.80 23.72 10.62
CA GLY A 131 -78.46 22.85 9.49
C GLY A 131 -78.36 23.56 8.13
N THR A 132 -78.62 24.87 8.06
CA THR A 132 -78.36 25.65 6.84
C THR A 132 -76.87 25.87 6.67
N GLU A 133 -76.30 25.48 5.54
CA GLU A 133 -74.87 25.69 5.25
C GLU A 133 -74.54 27.18 5.19
N CYS A 134 -73.60 27.62 6.03
CA CYS A 134 -73.14 29.00 6.10
C CYS A 134 -71.71 29.18 5.59
N ARG A 135 -70.90 28.13 5.64
CA ARG A 135 -69.59 28.08 5.01
C ARG A 135 -69.39 26.67 4.42
N PRO A 136 -69.12 26.55 3.10
CA PRO A 136 -68.84 25.26 2.49
C PRO A 136 -67.41 24.81 2.81
N ALA A 137 -67.19 23.50 2.83
CA ALA A 137 -65.86 22.91 2.99
C ALA A 137 -64.91 23.41 1.89
N ALA A 138 -63.76 23.97 2.29
CA ALA A 138 -62.71 24.48 1.42
C ALA A 138 -61.80 23.37 0.84
N GLY A 139 -61.87 22.15 1.38
CA GLY A 139 -61.10 21.00 0.91
C GLY A 139 -61.57 19.67 1.49
N VAL A 140 -60.89 18.58 1.11
CA VAL A 140 -61.26 17.21 1.55
C VAL A 140 -61.02 16.95 3.04
N CYS A 141 -60.22 17.79 3.71
CA CYS A 141 -59.95 17.74 5.14
C CYS A 141 -60.72 18.80 5.92
N ASP A 142 -61.73 19.41 5.30
CA ASP A 142 -62.55 20.46 5.89
C ASP A 142 -64.01 20.01 5.96
N MET A 143 -64.69 20.38 7.03
CA MET A 143 -66.12 20.10 7.20
C MET A 143 -66.92 21.37 6.98
N GLY A 144 -67.93 21.32 6.10
CA GLY A 144 -68.78 22.50 5.90
C GLY A 144 -69.55 22.86 7.17
N GLU A 145 -69.54 24.14 7.54
CA GLU A 145 -70.23 24.64 8.71
C GLU A 145 -71.71 24.91 8.43
N LEU A 146 -72.52 24.46 9.39
CA LEU A 146 -73.95 24.67 9.39
C LEU A 146 -74.33 25.65 10.50
N CYS A 147 -75.30 26.51 10.20
CA CYS A 147 -75.91 27.36 11.22
C CYS A 147 -76.45 26.53 12.37
N THR A 148 -76.26 27.01 13.60
CA THR A 148 -76.80 26.37 14.81
C THR A 148 -78.28 26.68 15.01
N GLY A 149 -78.76 27.77 14.41
CA GLY A 149 -80.11 28.31 14.61
C GLY A 149 -80.23 29.31 15.76
N ASP A 150 -79.16 29.50 16.54
CA ASP A 150 -79.13 30.37 17.73
C ASP A 150 -78.07 31.51 17.62
N SER A 151 -77.32 31.58 16.52
CA SER A 151 -76.33 32.63 16.24
C SER A 151 -76.44 33.16 14.81
N ALA A 152 -76.22 34.47 14.63
CA ALA A 152 -76.09 35.13 13.32
C ALA A 152 -74.75 34.80 12.63
N ASP A 153 -73.74 34.45 13.42
CA ASP A 153 -72.43 34.04 12.93
C ASP A 153 -72.39 32.55 12.64
N CYS A 154 -71.67 32.19 11.57
CA CYS A 154 -71.32 30.81 11.28
C CYS A 154 -70.33 30.31 12.35
N PRO A 155 -70.41 29.04 12.80
CA PRO A 155 -69.45 28.52 13.78
C PRO A 155 -68.00 28.59 13.27
N GLU A 156 -67.07 28.36 14.20
CA GLU A 156 -65.64 28.25 13.88
C GLU A 156 -65.38 27.09 12.92
N ASP A 157 -64.30 27.21 12.14
CA ASP A 157 -63.89 26.23 11.12
C ASP A 157 -63.58 24.87 11.77
N GLU A 158 -64.25 23.81 11.34
CA GLU A 158 -64.01 22.45 11.86
C GLU A 158 -63.22 21.59 10.86
N LEU A 159 -61.94 21.40 11.15
CA LEU A 159 -61.06 20.56 10.33
C LEU A 159 -61.14 19.08 10.71
N ALA A 160 -61.09 18.22 9.70
CA ALA A 160 -61.01 16.77 9.87
C ALA A 160 -59.77 16.38 10.69
N SER A 161 -59.92 15.40 11.58
CA SER A 161 -58.84 14.97 12.47
C SER A 161 -57.68 14.33 11.71
N ALA A 162 -56.51 14.28 12.36
CA ALA A 162 -55.30 13.73 11.75
C ALA A 162 -55.32 12.21 11.48
N THR A 163 -56.43 11.53 11.81
CA THR A 163 -56.66 10.11 11.50
C THR A 163 -57.53 9.89 10.27
N VAL A 164 -58.09 10.96 9.70
CA VAL A 164 -58.89 10.88 8.48
C VAL A 164 -57.96 10.74 7.29
N GLU A 165 -58.04 9.60 6.60
CA GLU A 165 -57.35 9.38 5.34
C GLU A 165 -57.99 10.26 4.26
N CYS A 166 -57.21 11.17 3.68
CA CYS A 166 -57.67 12.08 2.64
C CYS A 166 -57.21 11.68 1.23
N ARG A 167 -56.16 10.85 1.14
CA ARG A 167 -55.72 10.23 -0.11
C ARG A 167 -55.30 8.77 0.13
N PRO A 168 -55.94 7.79 -0.54
CA PRO A 168 -55.56 6.39 -0.45
C PRO A 168 -54.33 6.07 -1.30
N VAL A 169 -53.64 4.98 -0.93
CA VAL A 169 -52.49 4.44 -1.68
C VAL A 169 -52.91 4.05 -3.11
N ALA A 170 -52.32 4.69 -4.12
CA ALA A 170 -52.54 4.47 -5.54
C ALA A 170 -51.59 3.41 -6.16
N GLY A 171 -50.51 3.04 -5.49
CA GLY A 171 -49.54 2.06 -5.99
C GLY A 171 -48.50 1.60 -4.98
N PRO A 172 -47.62 0.64 -5.34
CA PRO A 172 -46.61 0.08 -4.43
C PRO A 172 -45.57 1.10 -3.95
N CYS A 173 -45.42 2.23 -4.66
CA CYS A 173 -44.52 3.31 -4.29
C CYS A 173 -45.23 4.51 -3.64
N ASP A 174 -46.51 4.36 -3.34
CA ASP A 174 -47.32 5.43 -2.78
C ASP A 174 -47.56 5.26 -1.27
N VAL A 175 -47.84 6.35 -0.58
CA VAL A 175 -48.19 6.39 0.85
C VAL A 175 -49.61 6.94 0.97
N ALA A 176 -50.37 6.50 1.98
CA ALA A 176 -51.64 7.13 2.27
C ALA A 176 -51.38 8.48 2.97
N GLU A 177 -52.04 9.54 2.51
CA GLU A 177 -52.06 10.81 3.25
C GLU A 177 -53.27 10.90 4.16
N PHE A 178 -52.99 11.41 5.35
CA PHE A 178 -53.98 11.74 6.35
C PHE A 178 -54.05 13.25 6.50
N CYS A 179 -55.21 13.76 6.86
CA CYS A 179 -55.37 15.17 7.21
C CYS A 179 -54.38 15.56 8.32
N THR A 180 -54.03 16.84 8.42
CA THR A 180 -53.12 17.32 9.48
C THR A 180 -53.88 17.70 10.74
N GLY A 181 -55.20 17.87 10.64
CA GLY A 181 -56.02 18.54 11.66
C GLY A 181 -55.74 20.04 11.76
N GLN A 182 -55.00 20.62 10.81
CA GLN A 182 -54.60 22.04 10.78
C GLN A 182 -54.84 22.70 9.42
N ASP A 183 -54.95 21.91 8.35
CA ASP A 183 -55.19 22.39 6.99
C ASP A 183 -56.44 21.75 6.38
N ALA A 184 -57.25 22.55 5.68
CA ALA A 184 -58.42 22.12 4.91
C ALA A 184 -58.06 21.23 3.70
N ALA A 185 -56.86 21.40 3.17
CA ALA A 185 -56.34 20.61 2.06
C ALA A 185 -55.64 19.34 2.58
N CYS A 186 -55.77 18.25 1.82
CA CYS A 186 -54.94 17.07 2.03
C CYS A 186 -53.46 17.44 1.78
N PRO A 187 -52.50 16.88 2.57
CA PRO A 187 -51.08 17.08 2.31
C PRO A 187 -50.66 16.75 0.88
N ALA A 188 -49.47 17.25 0.53
CA ALA A 188 -48.83 16.90 -0.73
C ALA A 188 -48.62 15.38 -0.83
N ASP A 189 -48.81 14.89 -2.04
CA ASP A 189 -48.75 13.47 -2.37
C ASP A 189 -47.35 12.88 -2.12
N ALA A 190 -47.22 11.99 -1.13
CA ALA A 190 -45.93 11.52 -0.67
C ALA A 190 -45.60 10.15 -1.25
N LYS A 191 -44.52 10.09 -2.05
CA LYS A 191 -44.00 8.81 -2.56
C LYS A 191 -42.90 8.25 -1.68
N ARG A 192 -42.84 6.93 -1.61
CA ARG A 192 -41.78 6.20 -0.92
C ARG A 192 -40.50 6.21 -1.73
N THR A 193 -39.37 5.87 -1.10
CA THR A 193 -38.05 5.72 -1.74
C THR A 193 -37.37 4.38 -1.45
N ASP A 194 -38.06 3.50 -0.73
CA ASP A 194 -37.55 2.19 -0.37
C ASP A 194 -37.90 1.13 -1.42
N VAL A 195 -37.58 -0.13 -1.12
CA VAL A 195 -37.68 -1.25 -2.05
C VAL A 195 -39.15 -1.60 -2.24
N CYS A 196 -39.65 -1.44 -3.46
CA CYS A 196 -41.01 -1.85 -3.84
C CYS A 196 -41.06 -3.27 -4.40
N ARG A 197 -39.94 -3.78 -4.94
CA ARG A 197 -39.80 -5.17 -5.34
C ARG A 197 -38.43 -5.69 -4.90
N PRO A 198 -38.36 -6.69 -4.01
CA PRO A 198 -37.10 -7.28 -3.61
C PRO A 198 -36.52 -8.16 -4.73
N ALA A 199 -35.19 -8.28 -4.76
CA ALA A 199 -34.51 -9.16 -5.71
C ALA A 199 -34.93 -10.63 -5.53
N ALA A 200 -35.35 -11.27 -6.61
CA ALA A 200 -35.76 -12.68 -6.67
C ALA A 200 -34.57 -13.66 -6.75
N GLY A 201 -33.34 -13.15 -6.91
CA GLY A 201 -32.11 -13.95 -6.97
C GLY A 201 -30.85 -13.08 -7.04
N PRO A 202 -29.65 -13.70 -7.06
CA PRO A 202 -28.38 -12.97 -7.04
C PRO A 202 -28.09 -12.20 -8.35
N CYS A 203 -28.82 -12.51 -9.44
CA CYS A 203 -28.75 -11.80 -10.71
C CYS A 203 -29.95 -10.90 -10.98
N ASP A 204 -30.74 -10.63 -9.95
CA ASP A 204 -31.88 -9.74 -10.00
C ASP A 204 -31.58 -8.47 -9.21
N ALA A 205 -31.94 -7.31 -9.76
CA ALA A 205 -31.83 -6.06 -9.01
C ALA A 205 -33.10 -5.88 -8.17
N ALA A 206 -32.98 -5.31 -6.98
CA ALA A 206 -34.16 -4.89 -6.24
C ALA A 206 -34.62 -3.52 -6.77
N GLU A 207 -35.88 -3.39 -7.16
CA GLU A 207 -36.44 -2.10 -7.56
C GLU A 207 -36.81 -1.25 -6.36
N ARG A 208 -36.44 0.03 -6.46
CA ARG A 208 -36.71 1.05 -5.47
C ARG A 208 -37.56 2.14 -6.07
N CYS A 209 -38.45 2.67 -5.25
CA CYS A 209 -39.23 3.84 -5.61
C CYS A 209 -38.29 5.06 -5.77
N ASP A 210 -38.60 5.92 -6.73
CA ASP A 210 -37.82 7.11 -7.05
C ASP A 210 -38.22 8.36 -6.23
N GLY A 211 -39.27 8.23 -5.42
CA GLY A 211 -39.87 9.36 -4.69
C GLY A 211 -40.70 10.28 -5.58
N MET A 212 -41.04 9.87 -6.81
CA MET A 212 -41.77 10.69 -7.77
C MET A 212 -43.04 10.02 -8.32
N THR A 213 -43.06 8.69 -8.44
CA THR A 213 -44.18 7.96 -9.07
C THR A 213 -44.79 6.88 -8.19
N ASP A 214 -46.05 6.52 -8.44
CA ASP A 214 -46.78 5.46 -7.72
C ASP A 214 -46.34 4.05 -8.11
N VAL A 215 -45.72 3.95 -9.28
CA VAL A 215 -45.43 2.68 -9.95
C VAL A 215 -44.01 2.26 -9.61
N CYS A 216 -43.87 1.04 -9.10
CA CYS A 216 -42.56 0.43 -8.93
C CYS A 216 -41.90 0.26 -10.31
N PRO A 217 -40.61 0.60 -10.47
CA PRO A 217 -39.90 0.38 -11.72
C PRO A 217 -40.09 -1.05 -12.28
N LEU A 218 -39.92 -1.17 -13.59
CA LEU A 218 -39.97 -2.47 -14.24
C LEU A 218 -38.87 -3.38 -13.70
N ASP A 219 -39.18 -4.67 -13.63
CA ASP A 219 -38.28 -5.72 -13.16
C ASP A 219 -36.96 -5.70 -13.95
N ALA A 220 -35.85 -5.50 -13.26
CA ALA A 220 -34.56 -5.28 -13.86
C ALA A 220 -33.56 -6.34 -13.40
N LEU A 221 -33.06 -7.11 -14.36
CA LEU A 221 -31.95 -8.01 -14.11
C LEU A 221 -30.65 -7.24 -13.94
N ARG A 222 -29.72 -7.79 -13.14
CA ARG A 222 -28.36 -7.28 -13.08
C ARG A 222 -27.69 -7.38 -14.46
N PRO A 223 -26.82 -6.42 -14.84
CA PRO A 223 -26.11 -6.44 -16.11
C PRO A 223 -25.37 -7.73 -16.39
N SER A 224 -25.21 -8.07 -17.66
CA SER A 224 -24.33 -9.17 -18.07
C SER A 224 -22.90 -8.90 -17.59
N GLY A 225 -22.28 -9.88 -16.93
CA GLY A 225 -20.93 -9.76 -16.38
C GLY A 225 -20.88 -9.40 -14.90
N ASP A 226 -22.00 -9.03 -14.27
CA ASP A 226 -22.05 -8.82 -12.83
C ASP A 226 -21.81 -10.14 -12.08
N GLU A 227 -20.81 -10.18 -11.19
CA GLU A 227 -20.52 -11.38 -10.40
C GLU A 227 -21.69 -11.71 -9.46
N CYS A 228 -22.16 -12.96 -9.53
CA CYS A 228 -23.26 -13.49 -8.72
C CYS A 228 -22.84 -14.63 -7.81
N ARG A 229 -21.74 -15.33 -8.15
CA ARG A 229 -21.09 -16.28 -7.26
C ARG A 229 -19.56 -16.10 -7.40
N PRO A 230 -18.85 -15.74 -6.32
CA PRO A 230 -17.40 -15.66 -6.34
C PRO A 230 -16.80 -17.06 -6.48
N ALA A 231 -15.61 -17.16 -7.07
CA ALA A 231 -14.89 -18.41 -7.16
C ALA A 231 -14.54 -18.95 -5.76
N ALA A 232 -14.92 -20.20 -5.47
CA ALA A 232 -14.66 -20.90 -4.20
C ALA A 232 -13.18 -21.34 -4.04
N GLY A 233 -12.39 -21.28 -5.11
CA GLY A 233 -10.97 -21.61 -5.09
C GLY A 233 -10.26 -21.33 -6.42
N PRO A 234 -8.95 -21.61 -6.52
CA PRO A 234 -8.16 -21.30 -7.70
C PRO A 234 -8.56 -22.11 -8.96
N CYS A 235 -9.23 -23.25 -8.76
CA CYS A 235 -9.76 -24.10 -9.82
C CYS A 235 -11.22 -23.83 -10.16
N ASP A 236 -11.80 -22.78 -9.59
CA ASP A 236 -13.17 -22.39 -9.82
C ASP A 236 -13.24 -21.13 -10.67
N VAL A 237 -14.31 -20.98 -11.46
CA VAL A 237 -14.58 -19.79 -12.26
C VAL A 237 -15.70 -19.03 -11.57
N ALA A 238 -15.49 -17.76 -11.24
CA ALA A 238 -16.57 -16.94 -10.71
C ALA A 238 -17.71 -16.85 -11.74
N GLU A 239 -18.94 -17.11 -11.31
CA GLU A 239 -20.09 -16.97 -12.19
C GLU A 239 -20.59 -15.53 -12.24
N THR A 240 -20.90 -15.13 -13.46
CA THR A 240 -21.46 -13.82 -13.75
C THR A 240 -22.86 -13.96 -14.31
N CYS A 241 -23.69 -12.95 -14.04
CA CYS A 241 -25.03 -12.84 -14.58
C CYS A 241 -24.97 -12.77 -16.10
N THR A 242 -25.95 -13.41 -16.75
CA THR A 242 -26.10 -13.37 -18.21
C THR A 242 -26.86 -12.14 -18.69
N GLY A 243 -27.45 -11.37 -17.77
CA GLY A 243 -28.42 -10.31 -18.09
C GLY A 243 -29.78 -10.82 -18.55
N THR A 244 -30.05 -12.13 -18.45
CA THR A 244 -31.29 -12.77 -18.95
C THR A 244 -31.97 -13.70 -17.95
N SER A 245 -31.35 -13.94 -16.78
CA SER A 245 -31.89 -14.78 -15.72
C SER A 245 -31.68 -14.11 -14.36
N THR A 246 -32.62 -14.31 -13.44
CA THR A 246 -32.54 -13.89 -12.02
C THR A 246 -31.62 -14.78 -11.20
N THR A 247 -31.36 -16.00 -11.68
CA THR A 247 -30.49 -16.98 -11.03
C THR A 247 -29.09 -16.93 -11.61
N CYS A 248 -28.10 -17.12 -10.75
CA CYS A 248 -26.72 -17.28 -11.17
C CYS A 248 -26.57 -18.56 -12.00
N PRO A 249 -25.74 -18.58 -13.07
CA PRO A 249 -25.45 -19.81 -13.81
C PRO A 249 -24.99 -20.97 -12.93
N ALA A 250 -25.08 -22.18 -13.48
CA ALA A 250 -24.50 -23.36 -12.85
C ALA A 250 -22.99 -23.17 -12.65
N ASP A 251 -22.51 -23.68 -11.52
CA ASP A 251 -21.10 -23.65 -11.10
C ASP A 251 -20.19 -24.25 -12.19
N ARG A 252 -19.11 -23.55 -12.54
CA ARG A 252 -18.15 -23.96 -13.57
C ARG A 252 -16.73 -24.01 -13.02
N LEU A 253 -16.24 -25.24 -12.93
CA LEU A 253 -14.83 -25.48 -12.67
C LEU A 253 -13.94 -25.20 -13.91
N LYS A 254 -12.71 -24.78 -13.65
CA LYS A 254 -11.67 -24.68 -14.66
C LYS A 254 -11.35 -26.07 -15.24
N PRO A 255 -10.90 -26.13 -16.51
CA PRO A 255 -10.56 -27.41 -17.12
C PRO A 255 -9.43 -28.12 -16.38
N ALA A 256 -9.36 -29.45 -16.51
CA ALA A 256 -8.39 -30.31 -15.82
C ALA A 256 -6.91 -30.06 -16.20
N THR A 257 -6.65 -29.09 -17.06
CA THR A 257 -5.31 -28.68 -17.51
C THR A 257 -4.96 -27.26 -17.07
N ALA A 258 -5.86 -26.57 -16.37
CA ALA A 258 -5.60 -25.23 -15.86
C ALA A 258 -4.63 -25.33 -14.67
N VAL A 259 -3.51 -24.60 -14.75
CA VAL A 259 -2.55 -24.50 -13.65
C VAL A 259 -3.19 -23.69 -12.52
N CYS A 260 -3.35 -24.29 -11.35
CA CYS A 260 -3.88 -23.63 -10.15
C CYS A 260 -2.81 -23.23 -9.15
N ARG A 261 -1.68 -23.93 -9.17
CA ARG A 261 -0.48 -23.56 -8.43
C ARG A 261 0.73 -23.77 -9.35
N PRO A 262 1.48 -22.70 -9.68
CA PRO A 262 2.70 -22.85 -10.46
C PRO A 262 3.80 -23.48 -9.60
N ALA A 263 4.72 -24.20 -10.24
CA ALA A 263 5.89 -24.75 -9.56
C ALA A 263 6.75 -23.63 -8.93
N ALA A 264 6.99 -23.71 -7.63
CA ALA A 264 7.78 -22.75 -6.84
C ALA A 264 9.29 -22.95 -6.99
N GLY A 265 9.75 -24.02 -7.63
CA GLY A 265 11.17 -24.28 -7.88
C GLY A 265 11.43 -25.50 -8.76
N ALA A 266 12.72 -25.79 -9.01
CA ALA A 266 13.13 -26.88 -9.89
C ALA A 266 12.69 -28.27 -9.40
N CYS A 267 12.43 -28.43 -8.10
CA CYS A 267 11.99 -29.66 -7.46
C CYS A 267 10.49 -29.73 -7.20
N ASP A 268 9.73 -28.79 -7.74
CA ASP A 268 8.30 -28.69 -7.56
C ASP A 268 7.54 -29.09 -8.84
N VAL A 269 6.34 -29.63 -8.68
CA VAL A 269 5.42 -29.92 -9.80
C VAL A 269 4.35 -28.84 -9.79
N ALA A 270 4.02 -28.29 -10.95
CA ALA A 270 2.87 -27.39 -11.02
C ALA A 270 1.58 -28.19 -10.89
N GLU A 271 0.70 -27.82 -9.95
CA GLU A 271 -0.60 -28.46 -9.84
C GLU A 271 -1.58 -27.93 -10.88
N LEU A 272 -2.26 -28.89 -11.50
CA LEU A 272 -3.36 -28.67 -12.42
C LEU A 272 -4.67 -28.94 -11.69
N CYS A 273 -5.71 -28.20 -12.06
CA CYS A 273 -7.06 -28.50 -11.65
C CYS A 273 -7.46 -29.91 -12.08
N THR A 274 -8.37 -30.54 -11.34
CA THR A 274 -8.93 -31.86 -11.72
C THR A 274 -10.14 -31.72 -12.65
N GLY A 275 -10.73 -30.52 -12.73
CA GLY A 275 -12.04 -30.28 -13.32
C GLY A 275 -13.21 -30.86 -12.50
N GLN A 276 -12.95 -31.31 -11.27
CA GLN A 276 -13.94 -31.89 -10.35
C GLN A 276 -14.03 -31.15 -9.01
N ASP A 277 -12.95 -30.46 -8.60
CA ASP A 277 -12.90 -29.69 -7.36
C ASP A 277 -12.51 -28.23 -7.61
N ALA A 278 -13.11 -27.31 -6.85
CA ALA A 278 -12.78 -25.88 -6.83
C ALA A 278 -11.42 -25.58 -6.20
N ALA A 279 -10.95 -26.47 -5.31
CA ALA A 279 -9.65 -26.38 -4.68
C ALA A 279 -8.56 -26.93 -5.61
N CYS A 280 -7.37 -26.33 -5.54
CA CYS A 280 -6.18 -26.91 -6.16
C CYS A 280 -5.79 -28.19 -5.41
N PRO A 281 -5.32 -29.24 -6.09
CA PRO A 281 -4.76 -30.40 -5.43
C PRO A 281 -3.65 -30.06 -4.42
N ALA A 282 -3.36 -31.02 -3.53
CA ALA A 282 -2.25 -30.90 -2.60
C ALA A 282 -0.93 -30.73 -3.35
N ASP A 283 -0.03 -29.93 -2.76
CA ASP A 283 1.29 -29.60 -3.30
C ASP A 283 2.12 -30.87 -3.53
N ALA A 284 2.59 -31.07 -4.75
CA ALA A 284 3.26 -32.28 -5.20
C ALA A 284 4.73 -31.99 -5.54
N LEU A 285 5.63 -32.48 -4.69
CA LEU A 285 7.05 -32.34 -4.92
C LEU A 285 7.59 -33.46 -5.82
N LYS A 286 8.59 -33.14 -6.65
CA LYS A 286 9.32 -34.15 -7.42
C LYS A 286 10.01 -35.13 -6.48
N SER A 287 10.05 -36.41 -6.86
CA SER A 287 10.67 -37.45 -6.03
C SER A 287 12.17 -37.18 -5.78
N SER A 288 12.71 -37.80 -4.73
CA SER A 288 14.09 -37.57 -4.27
C SER A 288 15.20 -38.03 -5.22
N ARG A 289 14.84 -38.56 -6.39
CA ARG A 289 15.77 -39.05 -7.43
C ARG A 289 15.77 -38.16 -8.67
N VAL A 290 14.90 -37.16 -8.73
CA VAL A 290 14.87 -36.24 -9.87
C VAL A 290 16.03 -35.27 -9.72
N GLU A 291 16.94 -35.31 -10.68
CA GLU A 291 18.03 -34.34 -10.80
C GLU A 291 17.46 -32.95 -11.07
N CYS A 292 17.84 -31.98 -10.23
CA CYS A 292 17.40 -30.59 -10.33
C CYS A 292 18.51 -29.63 -10.73
N ARG A 293 19.77 -30.02 -10.50
CA ARG A 293 20.94 -29.31 -11.01
C ARG A 293 22.01 -30.33 -11.42
N PRO A 294 22.51 -30.27 -12.67
CA PRO A 294 23.60 -31.12 -13.11
C PRO A 294 24.94 -30.64 -12.53
N ALA A 295 25.89 -31.57 -12.40
CA ALA A 295 27.26 -31.24 -11.98
C ALA A 295 27.92 -30.27 -12.98
N ALA A 296 28.42 -29.13 -12.48
CA ALA A 296 29.08 -28.08 -13.24
C ALA A 296 30.57 -28.39 -13.56
N GLY A 297 31.16 -29.40 -12.93
CA GLY A 297 32.55 -29.78 -13.14
C GLY A 297 32.94 -31.12 -12.51
N PRO A 298 34.21 -31.56 -12.65
CA PRO A 298 34.66 -32.87 -12.15
C PRO A 298 34.67 -32.96 -10.62
N CYS A 299 34.73 -31.83 -9.92
CA CYS A 299 34.67 -31.74 -8.46
C CYS A 299 33.28 -31.48 -7.91
N ASP A 300 32.27 -31.48 -8.77
CA ASP A 300 30.88 -31.22 -8.40
C ASP A 300 30.06 -32.51 -8.34
N VAL A 301 29.00 -32.50 -7.56
CA VAL A 301 28.03 -33.60 -7.46
C VAL A 301 26.67 -33.09 -7.89
N ALA A 302 26.05 -33.72 -8.88
CA ALA A 302 24.71 -33.33 -9.32
C ALA A 302 23.69 -33.42 -8.16
N GLU A 303 22.89 -32.37 -7.98
CA GLU A 303 21.86 -32.32 -6.97
C GLU A 303 20.57 -32.99 -7.45
N ALA A 304 20.08 -33.89 -6.60
CA ALA A 304 18.73 -34.41 -6.71
C ALA A 304 17.81 -33.70 -5.72
N CYS A 305 16.53 -33.63 -6.07
CA CYS A 305 15.48 -33.17 -5.17
C CYS A 305 15.49 -33.97 -3.86
N SER A 306 15.02 -33.38 -2.77
CA SER A 306 14.88 -34.11 -1.50
C SER A 306 13.58 -34.91 -1.40
N GLY A 307 12.60 -34.63 -2.26
CA GLY A 307 11.22 -35.10 -2.11
C GLY A 307 10.41 -34.34 -1.04
N THR A 308 11.01 -33.34 -0.40
CA THR A 308 10.41 -32.57 0.71
C THR A 308 10.55 -31.06 0.58
N SER A 309 11.29 -30.58 -0.42
CA SER A 309 11.48 -29.16 -0.73
C SER A 309 11.24 -28.89 -2.22
N ALA A 310 10.57 -27.77 -2.51
CA ALA A 310 10.39 -27.23 -3.87
C ALA A 310 11.71 -26.69 -4.46
N ALA A 311 12.63 -26.24 -3.60
CA ALA A 311 13.95 -25.80 -4.00
C ALA A 311 14.91 -26.98 -4.14
N CYS A 312 15.77 -26.91 -5.17
CA CYS A 312 16.94 -27.78 -5.30
C CYS A 312 17.90 -27.52 -4.13
N PRO A 313 18.52 -28.55 -3.53
CA PRO A 313 19.45 -28.35 -2.43
C PRO A 313 20.65 -27.48 -2.82
N ALA A 314 21.38 -27.03 -1.80
CA ALA A 314 22.63 -26.31 -1.98
C ALA A 314 23.68 -27.19 -2.68
N ASP A 315 24.63 -26.54 -3.35
CA ASP A 315 25.70 -27.20 -4.09
C ASP A 315 26.47 -28.20 -3.21
N ALA A 316 26.66 -29.41 -3.72
CA ALA A 316 27.42 -30.47 -3.06
C ALA A 316 28.73 -30.74 -3.81
N PHE A 317 29.84 -30.32 -3.21
CA PHE A 317 31.16 -30.58 -3.80
C PHE A 317 31.74 -31.92 -3.34
N ARG A 318 32.50 -32.56 -4.23
CA ARG A 318 33.28 -33.76 -3.90
C ARG A 318 34.32 -33.42 -2.83
N PRO A 319 34.60 -34.35 -1.90
CA PRO A 319 35.53 -34.08 -0.80
C PRO A 319 36.95 -33.86 -1.32
N SER A 320 37.78 -33.18 -0.52
CA SER A 320 39.14 -32.80 -0.92
C SER A 320 40.12 -33.96 -1.11
N SER A 321 39.68 -35.18 -0.84
CA SER A 321 40.42 -36.41 -1.12
C SER A 321 40.15 -36.99 -2.51
N VAL A 322 39.20 -36.44 -3.27
CA VAL A 322 38.90 -36.92 -4.62
C VAL A 322 39.84 -36.26 -5.61
N GLU A 323 40.67 -37.08 -6.25
CA GLU A 323 41.51 -36.67 -7.36
C GLU A 323 40.64 -36.30 -8.57
N CYS A 324 40.81 -35.08 -9.06
CA CYS A 324 40.07 -34.54 -10.20
C CYS A 324 40.93 -34.42 -11.46
N ARG A 325 42.25 -34.38 -11.30
CA ARG A 325 43.21 -34.46 -12.39
C ARG A 325 44.39 -35.32 -11.98
N PRO A 326 44.67 -36.43 -12.71
CA PRO A 326 45.86 -37.22 -12.46
C PRO A 326 47.12 -36.53 -12.95
N SER A 327 48.24 -36.82 -12.29
CA SER A 327 49.57 -36.39 -12.73
C SER A 327 49.89 -36.96 -14.12
N ALA A 328 50.29 -36.08 -15.03
CA ALA A 328 50.70 -36.38 -16.41
C ALA A 328 52.20 -36.70 -16.55
N GLY A 329 52.99 -36.63 -15.46
CA GLY A 329 54.43 -36.91 -15.47
C GLY A 329 55.14 -36.60 -14.14
N GLU A 330 56.43 -36.91 -14.05
CA GLU A 330 57.22 -36.79 -12.80
C GLU A 330 57.34 -35.35 -12.26
N CYS A 331 57.10 -34.34 -13.12
CA CYS A 331 57.06 -32.93 -12.74
C CYS A 331 55.65 -32.35 -12.64
N ASP A 332 54.63 -33.18 -12.79
CA ASP A 332 53.24 -32.81 -12.65
C ASP A 332 52.67 -33.33 -11.32
N LEU A 333 51.94 -32.49 -10.60
CA LEU A 333 51.26 -32.91 -9.38
C LEU A 333 49.84 -33.35 -9.75
N ALA A 334 49.30 -34.33 -9.03
CA ALA A 334 47.88 -34.65 -9.16
C ALA A 334 47.06 -33.64 -8.36
N GLU A 335 46.01 -33.07 -8.94
CA GLU A 335 45.08 -32.20 -8.23
C GLU A 335 43.93 -33.00 -7.63
N SER A 336 43.66 -32.70 -6.36
CA SER A 336 42.44 -33.11 -5.68
C SER A 336 41.48 -31.95 -5.57
N CYS A 337 40.19 -32.25 -5.49
CA CYS A 337 39.16 -31.26 -5.27
C CYS A 337 39.42 -30.43 -4.01
N THR A 338 38.84 -29.23 -3.93
CA THR A 338 39.00 -28.36 -2.75
C THR A 338 37.96 -28.65 -1.66
N GLY A 339 36.92 -29.42 -1.98
CA GLY A 339 35.75 -29.61 -1.12
C GLY A 339 34.75 -28.45 -1.15
N HIS A 340 34.99 -27.41 -1.94
CA HIS A 340 34.13 -26.21 -1.99
C HIS A 340 34.00 -25.56 -3.38
N ASP A 341 34.65 -26.09 -4.41
CA ASP A 341 34.54 -25.61 -5.79
C ASP A 341 34.19 -26.75 -6.75
N ALA A 342 33.33 -26.46 -7.73
CA ALA A 342 32.95 -27.39 -8.80
C ALA A 342 34.09 -27.70 -9.77
N ALA A 343 35.00 -26.72 -9.96
CA ALA A 343 36.16 -26.86 -10.82
C ALA A 343 37.31 -27.57 -10.10
N CYS A 344 38.06 -28.38 -10.84
CA CYS A 344 39.35 -28.87 -10.37
C CYS A 344 40.32 -27.69 -10.24
N PRO A 345 41.20 -27.65 -9.21
CA PRO A 345 42.21 -26.62 -9.08
C PRO A 345 43.06 -26.43 -10.34
N ALA A 346 43.72 -25.26 -10.38
CA ALA A 346 44.70 -24.99 -11.43
C ALA A 346 45.82 -26.04 -11.40
N ASP A 347 46.26 -26.39 -12.60
CA ASP A 347 47.29 -27.40 -12.88
C ASP A 347 48.62 -27.06 -12.18
N ALA A 348 48.99 -27.82 -11.16
CA ALA A 348 50.10 -27.52 -10.28
C ALA A 348 51.34 -28.31 -10.70
N LYS A 349 52.38 -27.59 -11.11
CA LYS A 349 53.65 -28.20 -11.50
C LYS A 349 54.63 -28.23 -10.32
N SER A 350 55.37 -29.33 -10.22
CA SER A 350 56.40 -29.51 -9.20
C SER A 350 57.59 -28.59 -9.44
N THR A 351 58.32 -28.27 -8.36
CA THR A 351 59.68 -27.67 -8.41
C THR A 351 60.71 -28.57 -7.73
N ALA A 352 60.31 -29.79 -7.39
CA ALA A 352 61.16 -30.78 -6.76
C ALA A 352 62.22 -31.31 -7.72
N VAL A 353 63.22 -32.00 -7.17
CA VAL A 353 64.16 -32.79 -7.97
C VAL A 353 63.38 -33.95 -8.57
N CYS A 354 63.34 -34.04 -9.89
CA CYS A 354 62.72 -35.15 -10.61
C CYS A 354 63.73 -36.25 -10.93
N ARG A 355 65.00 -35.88 -11.16
CA ARG A 355 66.08 -36.83 -11.35
C ARG A 355 67.27 -36.45 -10.46
N PRO A 356 67.67 -37.32 -9.51
CA PRO A 356 68.84 -37.07 -8.70
C PRO A 356 70.11 -37.28 -9.52
N ALA A 357 71.18 -36.55 -9.19
CA ALA A 357 72.48 -36.73 -9.83
C ALA A 357 72.98 -38.17 -9.67
N ALA A 358 73.23 -38.86 -10.78
CA ALA A 358 73.70 -40.25 -10.85
C ALA A 358 75.22 -40.38 -10.68
N GLY A 359 75.97 -39.28 -10.60
CA GLY A 359 77.42 -39.27 -10.42
C GLY A 359 78.02 -37.89 -10.10
N PRO A 360 79.33 -37.81 -9.83
CA PRO A 360 79.99 -36.56 -9.43
C PRO A 360 80.05 -35.51 -10.55
N CYS A 361 79.90 -35.93 -11.82
CA CYS A 361 79.93 -35.06 -12.99
C CYS A 361 78.51 -34.78 -13.54
N ASP A 362 77.48 -35.21 -12.80
CA ASP A 362 76.07 -35.06 -13.14
C ASP A 362 75.42 -33.95 -12.30
N LEU A 363 74.41 -33.26 -12.86
CA LEU A 363 73.56 -32.35 -12.09
C LEU A 363 72.27 -33.07 -11.71
N ALA A 364 71.59 -32.56 -10.69
CA ALA A 364 70.25 -33.05 -10.37
C ALA A 364 69.23 -32.19 -11.13
N GLU A 365 68.38 -32.80 -11.93
CA GLU A 365 67.32 -32.12 -12.66
C GLU A 365 66.17 -31.79 -11.72
N ARG A 366 65.74 -30.53 -11.78
CA ARG A 366 64.60 -30.02 -11.04
C ARG A 366 63.51 -29.62 -12.00
N CYS A 367 62.29 -29.91 -11.61
CA CYS A 367 61.12 -29.40 -12.30
C CYS A 367 61.13 -27.87 -12.27
N ASN A 368 60.72 -27.26 -13.38
CA ASN A 368 60.76 -25.81 -13.58
C ASN A 368 59.46 -25.09 -13.15
N GLY A 369 58.49 -25.83 -12.61
CA GLY A 369 57.16 -25.30 -12.29
C GLY A 369 56.29 -25.00 -13.51
N ALA A 370 56.60 -25.53 -14.69
CA ALA A 370 55.82 -25.30 -15.91
C ALA A 370 55.58 -26.55 -16.78
N ALA A 371 56.51 -27.50 -16.85
CA ALA A 371 56.40 -28.70 -17.67
C ALA A 371 56.08 -29.96 -16.85
N ASP A 372 55.35 -30.90 -17.46
CA ASP A 372 54.93 -32.17 -16.84
C ASP A 372 56.09 -33.18 -16.73
N THR A 373 57.09 -33.02 -17.59
CA THR A 373 58.24 -33.92 -17.69
C THR A 373 59.50 -33.30 -17.10
N CYS A 374 60.34 -34.16 -16.51
CA CYS A 374 61.66 -33.77 -16.04
C CYS A 374 62.51 -33.18 -17.19
N PRO A 375 63.28 -32.10 -16.97
CA PRO A 375 64.21 -31.59 -17.96
C PRO A 375 65.18 -32.66 -18.48
N ALA A 376 65.74 -32.38 -19.66
CA ALA A 376 66.80 -33.20 -20.22
C ALA A 376 68.00 -33.26 -19.27
N ASP A 377 68.74 -34.38 -19.33
CA ASP A 377 69.89 -34.66 -18.46
C ASP A 377 70.95 -33.55 -18.56
N GLY A 378 71.27 -32.96 -17.42
CA GLY A 378 72.16 -31.84 -17.28
C GLY A 378 73.51 -32.26 -16.74
N PHE A 379 74.54 -32.23 -17.56
CA PHE A 379 75.89 -32.52 -17.09
C PHE A 379 76.60 -31.27 -16.60
N LYS A 380 77.48 -31.43 -15.61
CA LYS A 380 78.42 -30.36 -15.24
C LYS A 380 79.29 -30.00 -16.45
N PRO A 381 79.67 -28.72 -16.62
CA PRO A 381 80.48 -28.30 -17.77
C PRO A 381 81.80 -29.05 -17.81
N ALA A 382 82.41 -29.16 -19.00
CA ALA A 382 83.63 -29.94 -19.20
C ALA A 382 84.87 -29.46 -18.39
N THR A 383 84.74 -28.32 -17.72
CA THR A 383 85.76 -27.72 -16.84
C THR A 383 85.49 -27.92 -15.36
N ALA A 384 84.36 -28.53 -15.00
CA ALA A 384 84.04 -28.81 -13.61
C ALA A 384 84.92 -29.94 -13.09
N GLU A 385 85.59 -29.70 -11.98
CA GLU A 385 86.40 -30.72 -11.31
C GLU A 385 85.47 -31.79 -10.72
N CYS A 386 85.69 -33.05 -11.08
CA CYS A 386 85.10 -34.19 -10.42
C CYS A 386 86.23 -35.15 -9.98
N GLY A 387 86.24 -35.53 -8.71
CA GLY A 387 87.29 -36.37 -8.14
C GLY A 387 87.03 -36.63 -6.66
N PRO A 388 87.52 -37.73 -6.08
CA PRO A 388 87.33 -37.98 -4.66
C PRO A 388 88.07 -36.92 -3.87
N ALA A 389 87.34 -36.10 -3.13
CA ALA A 389 87.90 -35.32 -2.04
C ALA A 389 88.52 -36.29 -1.02
N GLY A 390 89.79 -36.68 -1.18
CA GLY A 390 90.45 -37.57 -0.23
C GLY A 390 91.71 -38.35 -0.65
N ASP A 391 92.13 -38.44 -1.92
CA ASP A 391 93.40 -39.12 -2.28
C ASP A 391 94.41 -38.15 -2.95
N PRO A 392 95.44 -37.67 -2.21
CA PRO A 392 96.42 -36.72 -2.73
C PRO A 392 97.40 -37.33 -3.75
N CYS A 393 97.37 -38.65 -3.96
CA CYS A 393 98.21 -39.34 -4.94
C CYS A 393 97.59 -39.46 -6.34
N LEU A 394 96.40 -38.89 -6.54
CA LEU A 394 95.69 -38.83 -7.82
C LEU A 394 95.53 -37.35 -8.24
N GLU A 395 95.65 -37.04 -9.54
CA GLU A 395 95.20 -35.74 -10.07
C GLU A 395 93.70 -35.81 -10.34
N GLY A 396 92.92 -34.84 -9.82
CA GLY A 396 91.46 -34.82 -9.98
C GLY A 396 91.04 -34.80 -11.46
N GLY A 397 89.94 -35.48 -11.78
CA GLY A 397 89.40 -35.51 -13.14
C GLY A 397 88.56 -34.27 -13.44
N MET A 398 88.37 -33.99 -14.73
CA MET A 398 87.40 -33.00 -15.21
C MET A 398 86.18 -33.73 -15.77
N CYS A 399 84.99 -33.18 -15.56
CA CYS A 399 83.78 -33.69 -16.16
C CYS A 399 83.94 -33.70 -17.70
N PRO A 400 83.40 -34.67 -18.44
CA PRO A 400 83.42 -34.66 -19.91
C PRO A 400 82.36 -33.74 -20.53
N GLY A 401 81.47 -33.14 -19.73
CA GLY A 401 80.34 -32.32 -20.20
C GLY A 401 79.18 -33.12 -20.83
N THR A 402 79.30 -34.43 -20.91
CA THR A 402 78.39 -35.31 -21.67
C THR A 402 78.08 -36.63 -20.95
N GLY A 403 78.57 -36.82 -19.72
CA GLY A 403 78.39 -38.07 -18.99
C GLY A 403 78.57 -37.93 -17.49
N VAL A 404 77.96 -38.87 -16.77
CA VAL A 404 77.85 -38.88 -15.29
C VAL A 404 79.14 -39.28 -14.58
N ALA A 405 80.00 -40.04 -15.27
CA ALA A 405 81.21 -40.61 -14.71
C ALA A 405 82.38 -39.62 -14.75
N CYS A 406 83.16 -39.61 -13.68
CA CYS A 406 84.47 -38.99 -13.69
C CYS A 406 85.44 -39.89 -14.45
N PRO A 407 86.17 -39.40 -15.46
CA PRO A 407 87.27 -40.16 -16.05
C PRO A 407 88.28 -40.55 -14.96
N ALA A 408 88.83 -41.76 -15.07
CA ALA A 408 89.72 -42.32 -14.07
C ALA A 408 90.95 -41.42 -13.88
N ALA A 409 91.17 -40.96 -12.65
CA ALA A 409 92.34 -40.18 -12.28
C ALA A 409 93.62 -41.00 -12.48
N GLU A 410 94.59 -40.46 -13.23
CA GLU A 410 95.87 -41.13 -13.47
C GLU A 410 96.77 -41.03 -12.22
N PRO A 411 97.50 -42.10 -11.86
CA PRO A 411 98.44 -42.07 -10.74
C PRO A 411 99.65 -41.20 -11.08
N LYS A 412 100.08 -40.34 -10.14
CA LYS A 412 101.34 -39.57 -10.27
C LYS A 412 102.50 -40.52 -10.58
N GLU A 413 103.37 -40.18 -11.54
CA GLU A 413 104.51 -41.02 -11.98
C GLU A 413 105.87 -40.58 -11.41
N GLY A 414 106.87 -41.46 -11.51
CA GLY A 414 108.27 -41.17 -11.19
C GLY A 414 108.53 -40.88 -9.70
N ILE A 415 109.38 -39.89 -9.41
CA ILE A 415 109.78 -39.55 -8.04
C ILE A 415 108.59 -38.96 -7.26
N ALA A 416 107.65 -38.29 -7.93
CA ALA A 416 106.41 -37.82 -7.31
C ALA A 416 105.52 -38.99 -6.85
N ALA A 417 105.45 -40.09 -7.63
CA ALA A 417 104.81 -41.34 -7.21
C ALA A 417 105.46 -41.95 -5.97
N LEU A 418 106.81 -41.97 -5.97
CA LEU A 418 107.61 -42.56 -4.90
C LEU A 418 107.45 -41.78 -3.60
N LEU A 419 107.55 -40.46 -3.65
CA LEU A 419 107.37 -39.57 -2.50
C LEU A 419 105.93 -39.62 -1.98
N CYS A 420 104.93 -39.60 -2.87
CA CYS A 420 103.53 -39.73 -2.46
C CYS A 420 103.25 -41.08 -1.76
N ALA A 421 103.85 -42.18 -2.24
CA ALA A 421 103.76 -43.47 -1.56
C ALA A 421 104.42 -43.46 -0.17
N PHE A 422 105.55 -42.76 0.00
CA PHE A 422 106.19 -42.58 1.31
C PHE A 422 105.34 -41.73 2.27
N ASP A 423 104.69 -40.66 1.78
CA ASP A 423 103.82 -39.79 2.58
C ASP A 423 102.51 -40.50 2.98
N ARG A 424 101.83 -41.17 2.04
CA ARG A 424 100.66 -42.03 2.32
C ARG A 424 100.97 -43.14 3.33
N SER A 425 102.20 -43.64 3.31
CA SER A 425 102.66 -44.70 4.22
C SER A 425 102.92 -44.20 5.65
N LEU A 426 103.27 -42.93 5.83
CA LEU A 426 103.49 -42.33 7.16
C LEU A 426 102.19 -41.98 7.88
N GLU A 427 101.12 -41.75 7.13
CA GLU A 427 99.81 -41.37 7.66
C GLU A 427 98.81 -42.55 7.73
N GLN A 428 99.29 -43.80 7.76
CA GLN A 428 98.38 -44.94 7.77
C GLN A 428 97.58 -45.07 9.08
N PRO A 429 96.24 -45.08 9.01
CA PRO A 429 95.36 -45.22 10.17
C PRO A 429 95.29 -46.65 10.73
N ALA A 430 96.07 -47.60 10.19
CA ALA A 430 95.94 -49.03 10.49
C ALA A 430 96.59 -49.47 11.82
N CYS A 431 97.56 -48.73 12.37
CA CYS A 431 98.15 -49.02 13.69
C CYS A 431 97.55 -48.12 14.80
N ARG A 432 96.29 -47.70 14.64
CA ARG A 432 95.55 -46.78 15.53
C ARG A 432 95.72 -47.13 17.02
N GLY A 433 96.65 -46.45 17.69
CA GLY A 433 96.89 -46.54 19.13
C GLY A 433 98.05 -47.45 19.56
N GLU A 434 98.73 -48.15 18.63
CA GLU A 434 99.90 -48.98 18.95
C GLU A 434 101.21 -48.24 18.62
N ALA A 435 102.17 -48.25 19.56
CA ALA A 435 103.47 -47.61 19.35
C ALA A 435 104.33 -48.42 18.37
N VAL A 436 104.44 -47.96 17.12
CA VAL A 436 105.38 -48.52 16.15
C VAL A 436 106.80 -48.44 16.73
N PRO A 437 107.60 -49.53 16.69
CA PRO A 437 108.95 -49.51 17.22
C PRO A 437 109.79 -48.37 16.60
N ALA A 438 110.40 -47.52 17.43
CA ALA A 438 111.14 -46.34 16.99
C ALA A 438 112.26 -46.64 15.98
N ASN A 439 112.81 -47.86 16.03
CA ASN A 439 113.79 -48.33 15.05
C ASN A 439 113.19 -48.58 13.66
N VAL A 440 111.93 -48.98 13.54
CA VAL A 440 111.23 -49.17 12.24
C VAL A 440 110.92 -47.80 11.64
N ALA A 441 110.31 -46.90 12.42
CA ALA A 441 110.01 -45.53 11.98
C ALA A 441 111.28 -44.77 11.57
N GLY A 442 112.35 -44.84 12.37
CA GLY A 442 113.63 -44.20 12.05
C GLY A 442 114.31 -44.77 10.80
N LEU A 443 114.15 -46.07 10.51
CA LEU A 443 114.64 -46.67 9.26
C LEU A 443 113.83 -46.21 8.04
N PHE A 444 112.51 -46.05 8.19
CA PHE A 444 111.62 -45.59 7.14
C PHE A 444 111.84 -44.12 6.78
N VAL A 445 111.94 -43.24 7.79
CA VAL A 445 112.28 -41.81 7.60
C VAL A 445 113.63 -41.64 6.91
N ARG A 446 114.63 -42.45 7.27
CA ARG A 446 115.93 -42.44 6.59
C ARG A 446 115.86 -42.97 5.16
N ALA A 447 115.01 -43.95 4.88
CA ALA A 447 114.76 -44.45 3.53
C ALA A 447 114.05 -43.39 2.67
N ARG A 448 113.05 -42.68 3.22
CA ARG A 448 112.40 -41.52 2.59
C ARG A 448 113.39 -40.39 2.30
N GLY A 449 114.21 -39.99 3.26
CA GLY A 449 115.25 -38.96 3.03
C GLY A 449 116.32 -39.37 2.03
N LEU A 450 116.48 -40.67 1.73
CA LEU A 450 117.27 -41.14 0.59
C LEU A 450 116.49 -41.05 -0.72
N ALA A 451 115.18 -41.33 -0.72
CA ALA A 451 114.30 -41.16 -1.87
C ALA A 451 114.17 -39.69 -2.29
N GLU A 452 114.03 -38.75 -1.35
CA GLU A 452 114.01 -37.30 -1.62
C GLU A 452 115.31 -36.85 -2.29
N ARG A 453 116.46 -37.36 -1.83
CA ARG A 453 117.78 -37.10 -2.44
C ARG A 453 117.96 -37.71 -3.84
N THR A 454 116.99 -38.48 -4.35
CA THR A 454 117.02 -38.94 -5.75
C THR A 454 116.41 -37.92 -6.71
N ALA A 455 115.63 -36.96 -6.21
CA ALA A 455 115.09 -35.87 -7.01
C ALA A 455 116.24 -34.98 -7.51
N GLY A 456 116.47 -34.98 -8.83
CA GLY A 456 117.54 -34.18 -9.46
C GLY A 456 118.98 -34.71 -9.29
N ALA A 457 119.18 -35.92 -8.73
CA ALA A 457 120.51 -36.49 -8.54
C ALA A 457 121.03 -37.23 -9.79
N GLU A 458 122.35 -37.16 -10.04
CA GLU A 458 123.00 -37.91 -11.13
C GLU A 458 122.80 -39.43 -11.02
N ALA A 459 122.73 -40.13 -12.15
CA ALA A 459 122.34 -41.54 -12.24
C ALA A 459 123.10 -42.47 -11.26
N ARG A 460 124.41 -42.24 -11.08
CA ARG A 460 125.24 -43.04 -10.17
C ARG A 460 124.90 -42.77 -8.69
N ALA A 461 124.64 -41.52 -8.33
CA ALA A 461 124.23 -41.11 -6.99
C ALA A 461 122.81 -41.60 -6.67
N ARG A 462 121.88 -41.46 -7.62
CA ARG A 462 120.51 -41.97 -7.55
C ARG A 462 120.47 -43.49 -7.34
N LYS A 463 121.21 -44.26 -8.14
CA LYS A 463 121.29 -45.73 -7.99
C LYS A 463 121.84 -46.13 -6.61
N ARG A 464 122.85 -45.43 -6.10
CA ARG A 464 123.40 -45.66 -4.75
C ARG A 464 122.39 -45.32 -3.66
N ALA A 465 121.70 -44.18 -3.76
CA ALA A 465 120.67 -43.77 -2.80
C ALA A 465 119.50 -44.77 -2.76
N LEU A 466 119.01 -45.23 -3.92
CA LEU A 466 117.95 -46.25 -4.00
C LEU A 466 118.40 -47.62 -3.48
N GLN A 467 119.66 -48.01 -3.74
CA GLN A 467 120.24 -49.23 -3.14
C GLN A 467 120.29 -49.14 -1.61
N GLN A 468 120.75 -48.00 -1.07
CA GLN A 468 120.77 -47.77 0.37
C GLN A 468 119.35 -47.76 0.96
N ALA A 469 118.40 -47.10 0.30
CA ALA A 469 116.99 -47.10 0.71
C ALA A 469 116.41 -48.52 0.73
N THR A 470 116.71 -49.35 -0.28
CA THR A 470 116.28 -50.77 -0.30
C THR A 470 116.83 -51.54 0.90
N VAL A 471 118.10 -51.33 1.25
CA VAL A 471 118.72 -52.00 2.41
C VAL A 471 118.04 -51.56 3.70
N LEU A 472 117.72 -50.27 3.84
CA LEU A 472 117.01 -49.75 5.01
C LEU A 472 115.59 -50.30 5.10
N LEU A 473 114.85 -50.37 3.99
CA LEU A 473 113.49 -50.92 3.96
C LEU A 473 113.47 -52.42 4.28
N ARG A 474 114.41 -53.21 3.74
CA ARG A 474 114.54 -54.64 4.11
C ARG A 474 114.93 -54.84 5.58
N ARG A 475 115.70 -53.91 6.16
CA ARG A 475 116.02 -53.92 7.58
C ARG A 475 114.80 -53.56 8.43
N ALA A 476 114.01 -52.58 8.00
CA ALA A 476 112.75 -52.22 8.64
C ALA A 476 111.78 -53.40 8.62
N ASP A 477 111.65 -54.08 7.48
CA ASP A 477 110.77 -55.25 7.31
C ASP A 477 111.15 -56.41 8.25
N LYS A 478 112.45 -56.72 8.32
CA LYS A 478 112.97 -57.69 9.30
C LYS A 478 112.78 -57.22 10.74
N ALA A 479 112.81 -55.92 11.01
CA ALA A 479 112.57 -55.38 12.34
C ALA A 479 111.09 -55.50 12.74
N VAL A 480 110.15 -55.33 11.80
CA VAL A 480 108.72 -55.59 12.00
C VAL A 480 108.47 -57.08 12.29
N ALA A 481 109.05 -57.99 11.50
CA ALA A 481 108.94 -59.43 11.74
C ALA A 481 109.50 -59.87 13.10
N ARG A 482 110.52 -59.17 13.61
CA ARG A 482 111.06 -59.38 14.95
C ARG A 482 110.15 -58.78 16.03
N ALA A 483 109.60 -57.60 15.81
CA ALA A 483 108.70 -56.93 16.74
C ALA A 483 107.42 -57.74 16.98
N ALA A 484 106.85 -58.33 15.93
CA ALA A 484 105.69 -59.23 16.02
C ALA A 484 105.95 -60.51 16.84
N LYS A 485 107.22 -60.93 17.01
CA LYS A 485 107.62 -62.16 17.72
C LYS A 485 108.19 -61.92 19.12
N ARG A 486 108.20 -60.69 19.63
CA ARG A 486 108.77 -60.36 20.95
C ARG A 486 107.81 -60.71 22.10
N LYS A 487 108.36 -61.22 23.21
CA LYS A 487 107.61 -61.53 24.45
C LYS A 487 107.19 -60.30 25.27
N ARG A 488 107.81 -59.13 25.04
CA ARG A 488 107.43 -57.85 25.68
C ARG A 488 107.05 -56.85 24.58
N GLN A 489 105.82 -56.33 24.66
CA GLN A 489 105.21 -55.35 23.73
C GLN A 489 105.25 -55.79 22.25
N PRO A 490 104.52 -56.87 21.86
CA PRO A 490 104.30 -57.21 20.47
C PRO A 490 103.32 -56.22 19.81
N ILE A 491 103.56 -55.89 18.54
CA ILE A 491 102.56 -55.25 17.67
C ILE A 491 101.51 -56.28 17.24
N SER A 492 100.27 -55.86 17.00
CA SER A 492 99.21 -56.74 16.51
C SER A 492 99.53 -57.35 15.14
N ALA A 493 98.93 -58.50 14.84
CA ALA A 493 99.09 -59.18 13.55
C ALA A 493 98.61 -58.30 12.39
N ASP A 494 97.55 -57.51 12.60
CA ASP A 494 97.00 -56.60 11.60
C ASP A 494 97.92 -55.38 11.38
N CYS A 495 98.44 -54.78 12.45
CA CYS A 495 99.45 -53.72 12.31
C CYS A 495 100.75 -54.26 11.69
N ALA A 496 101.17 -55.48 12.02
CA ALA A 496 102.33 -56.12 11.38
C ALA A 496 102.09 -56.39 9.89
N ALA A 497 100.91 -56.89 9.50
CA ALA A 497 100.54 -57.14 8.11
C ALA A 497 100.45 -55.84 7.30
N ALA A 498 99.86 -54.78 7.89
CA ALA A 498 99.82 -53.45 7.28
C ALA A 498 101.23 -52.87 7.08
N LEU A 499 102.10 -52.96 8.09
CA LEU A 499 103.50 -52.52 8.00
C LEU A 499 104.31 -53.34 6.98
N HIS A 500 104.09 -54.65 6.89
CA HIS A 500 104.71 -55.50 5.87
C HIS A 500 104.21 -55.15 4.46
N GLY A 501 102.90 -54.93 4.28
CA GLY A 501 102.32 -54.50 3.00
C GLY A 501 102.88 -53.14 2.57
N MET A 502 102.97 -52.19 3.49
CA MET A 502 103.54 -50.86 3.29
C MET A 502 105.02 -50.91 2.90
N LEU A 503 105.84 -51.66 3.66
CA LEU A 503 107.26 -51.82 3.37
C LEU A 503 107.49 -52.60 2.07
N GLY A 504 106.59 -53.53 1.74
CA GLY A 504 106.55 -54.26 0.47
C GLY A 504 106.26 -53.35 -0.72
N ASP A 505 105.23 -52.51 -0.64
CA ASP A 505 104.90 -51.53 -1.68
C ASP A 505 106.02 -50.50 -1.87
N ALA A 506 106.55 -49.95 -0.77
CA ALA A 506 107.71 -49.06 -0.83
C ALA A 506 108.95 -49.75 -1.45
N LEU A 507 109.19 -51.04 -1.13
CA LEU A 507 110.25 -51.83 -1.75
C LEU A 507 110.04 -52.07 -3.24
N ALA A 508 108.80 -52.35 -3.65
CA ALA A 508 108.44 -52.55 -5.05
C ALA A 508 108.64 -51.27 -5.86
N ARG A 509 108.20 -50.12 -5.34
CA ARG A 509 108.35 -48.81 -5.98
C ARG A 509 109.80 -48.32 -6.01
N VAL A 510 110.58 -48.56 -4.95
CA VAL A 510 112.04 -48.34 -4.98
C VAL A 510 112.72 -49.28 -5.98
N GLY A 511 112.19 -50.48 -6.18
CA GLY A 511 112.62 -51.42 -7.22
C GLY A 511 112.34 -50.88 -8.63
N ALA A 512 111.12 -50.43 -8.88
CA ALA A 512 110.69 -49.84 -10.14
C ALA A 512 111.40 -48.51 -10.47
N ALA A 513 111.84 -47.75 -9.45
CA ALA A 513 112.61 -46.52 -9.65
C ALA A 513 114.11 -46.75 -9.95
N LYS A 514 114.61 -47.99 -9.85
CA LYS A 514 115.98 -48.40 -10.22
C LYS A 514 116.10 -48.88 -11.67
N SER A 515 115.03 -49.47 -12.20
CA SER A 515 114.82 -49.63 -13.64
C SER A 515 114.63 -48.25 -14.27
#